data_AF-I1CBA9-F1
#
_entry.id   AF-I1CBA9-F1
#
_cell.length_a   1.000
_cell.length_b   1.000
_cell.length_c   1.000
_cell.angle_alpha   90.00
_cell.angle_beta   90.00
_cell.angle_gamma   90.00
#
_symmetry.space_group_name_H-M   'P 1'
#
loop_
_entity.id
_entity.type
_entity.pdbx_description
1 polymer ?
#
loop_
_entity_poly.entity_id
_entity_poly.type
_entity_poly.pdbx_seq_one_letter_code
_entity_poly.pdbx_strand_id
1 'polypeptide(L)'
;MPMNPQDWIDVTTEKNHYSLNHFVIPSHYEKDVSSILIPHGVIMDRVNKLARLIVNETTGPLVVCCILKGGHQYFADLINAVKKLTDREGKTIPLSLEFLRVKSYKNDKSEGVTMSITEEECKEFKGKNLLIVEDIIDTGATMVQLLKKLQTFEPKSVRVTSLLIKKTPKM
;
A
#
# COMPACT_ATOMS: atom_id res chain seq x y z
N MET A 1 -9.24 11.51 -3.59
CA MET A 1 -9.73 11.77 -2.20
C MET A 1 -9.58 10.48 -1.40
N PRO A 2 -9.55 10.46 -0.04
CA PRO A 2 -9.63 9.17 0.66
C PRO A 2 -10.91 8.44 0.23
N MET A 3 -10.81 7.14 -0.07
CA MET A 3 -12.00 6.32 -0.32
C MET A 3 -12.96 6.46 0.86
N ASN A 4 -14.26 6.60 0.55
CA ASN A 4 -15.28 6.56 1.58
C ASN A 4 -15.17 5.21 2.32
N PRO A 5 -15.15 5.17 3.66
CA PRO A 5 -15.15 3.91 4.42
C PRO A 5 -16.25 2.93 4.00
N GLN A 6 -17.36 3.42 3.44
CA GLN A 6 -18.42 2.59 2.88
C GLN A 6 -17.99 1.77 1.64
N ASP A 7 -16.95 2.20 0.92
CA ASP A 7 -16.40 1.50 -0.24
C ASP A 7 -15.39 0.39 0.15
N TRP A 8 -15.13 0.23 1.45
CA TRP A 8 -14.18 -0.75 1.96
C TRP A 8 -14.83 -2.13 1.99
N ILE A 9 -14.04 -3.17 1.73
CA ILE A 9 -14.48 -4.54 1.94
C ILE A 9 -14.25 -4.83 3.43
N ASP A 10 -15.34 -4.98 4.17
CA ASP A 10 -15.26 -5.29 5.59
C ASP A 10 -14.95 -6.77 5.78
N VAL A 11 -13.88 -7.06 6.52
CA VAL A 11 -13.40 -8.41 6.77
C VAL A 11 -13.46 -8.68 8.27
N THR A 12 -14.22 -9.69 8.66
CA THR A 12 -14.42 -10.07 10.06
C THR A 12 -14.22 -11.57 10.21
N THR A 13 -13.70 -12.02 11.34
CA THR A 13 -13.51 -13.47 11.60
C THR A 13 -14.82 -14.24 11.63
N GLU A 14 -15.95 -13.58 11.88
CA GLU A 14 -17.29 -14.19 11.84
C GLU A 14 -17.78 -14.45 10.42
N LYS A 15 -17.50 -13.52 9.48
CA LYS A 15 -17.96 -13.61 8.09
C LYS A 15 -16.92 -14.22 7.14
N ASN A 16 -15.65 -14.16 7.50
CA ASN A 16 -14.53 -14.49 6.64
C ASN A 16 -13.66 -15.54 7.34
N HIS A 17 -14.05 -16.80 7.17
CA HIS A 17 -13.35 -17.95 7.73
C HIS A 17 -13.53 -19.14 6.79
N TYR A 18 -12.73 -19.18 5.72
CA TYR A 18 -12.86 -20.25 4.74
C TYR A 18 -11.97 -21.45 5.10
N SER A 19 -12.55 -22.65 4.98
CA SER A 19 -11.82 -23.90 5.18
C SER A 19 -10.67 -24.05 4.18
N LEU A 20 -9.52 -24.53 4.65
CA LEU A 20 -8.35 -24.80 3.81
C LEU A 20 -8.65 -25.83 2.72
N ASN A 21 -9.57 -26.77 2.97
CA ASN A 21 -9.94 -27.84 2.02
C ASN A 21 -10.56 -27.31 0.72
N HIS A 22 -10.96 -26.04 0.68
CA HIS A 22 -11.52 -25.41 -0.53
C HIS A 22 -10.44 -24.75 -1.41
N PHE A 23 -9.17 -24.77 -0.98
CA PHE A 23 -8.08 -24.07 -1.65
C PHE A 23 -6.85 -24.96 -1.79
N VAL A 24 -6.00 -24.63 -2.76
CA VAL A 24 -4.67 -25.20 -2.87
C VAL A 24 -3.75 -24.40 -1.96
N ILE A 25 -3.30 -25.02 -0.87
CA ILE A 25 -2.35 -24.43 0.09
C ILE A 25 -1.03 -25.19 -0.03
N PRO A 26 0.13 -24.52 0.03
CA PRO A 26 1.41 -25.21 0.07
C PRO A 26 1.47 -26.15 1.27
N SER A 27 1.82 -27.41 1.03
CA SER A 27 1.73 -28.48 2.04
C SER A 27 2.56 -28.20 3.30
N HIS A 28 3.67 -27.48 3.16
CA HIS A 28 4.51 -27.09 4.30
C HIS A 28 3.89 -26.02 5.21
N TYR A 29 2.74 -25.43 4.86
CA TYR A 29 1.99 -24.49 5.71
C TYR A 29 0.70 -25.07 6.32
N GLU A 30 0.31 -26.29 5.97
CA GLU A 30 -0.98 -26.88 6.39
C GLU A 30 -1.17 -26.94 7.91
N LYS A 31 -0.06 -27.06 8.66
CA LYS A 31 -0.09 -27.13 10.14
C LYS A 31 -0.02 -25.76 10.81
N ASP A 32 0.36 -24.72 10.08
CA ASP A 32 0.63 -23.38 10.61
C ASP A 32 -0.52 -22.38 10.35
N VAL A 33 -1.45 -22.75 9.46
CA VAL A 33 -2.60 -21.92 9.07
C VAL A 33 -3.88 -22.62 9.50
N SER A 34 -4.82 -21.88 10.09
CA SER A 34 -6.11 -22.43 10.53
C SER A 34 -7.24 -22.24 9.51
N SER A 35 -7.18 -21.17 8.72
CA SER A 35 -8.22 -20.80 7.76
C SER A 35 -7.71 -19.76 6.77
N ILE A 36 -8.43 -19.58 5.67
CA ILE A 36 -8.23 -18.45 4.75
C ILE A 36 -9.14 -17.31 5.19
N LEU A 37 -8.54 -16.14 5.45
CA LEU A 37 -9.27 -14.92 5.78
C LEU A 37 -9.78 -14.22 4.51
N ILE A 38 -8.90 -14.03 3.52
CA ILE A 38 -9.22 -13.38 2.26
C ILE A 38 -8.65 -14.23 1.12
N PRO A 39 -9.50 -14.83 0.27
CA PRO A 39 -9.03 -15.57 -0.90
C PRO A 39 -8.25 -14.68 -1.87
N HIS A 40 -7.22 -15.24 -2.50
CA HIS A 40 -6.37 -14.53 -3.47
C HIS A 40 -7.18 -13.86 -4.60
N GLY A 41 -8.21 -14.53 -5.13
CA GLY A 41 -9.07 -13.96 -6.17
C GLY A 41 -9.75 -12.64 -5.74
N VAL A 42 -10.23 -12.59 -4.49
CA VAL A 42 -10.85 -11.38 -3.91
C VAL A 42 -9.83 -10.24 -3.79
N ILE A 43 -8.59 -10.56 -3.40
CA ILE A 43 -7.48 -9.60 -3.37
C ILE A 43 -7.25 -9.03 -4.77
N MET A 44 -7.14 -9.88 -5.79
CA MET A 44 -6.88 -9.44 -7.17
C MET A 44 -8.01 -8.58 -7.74
N ASP A 45 -9.27 -8.93 -7.49
CA ASP A 45 -10.42 -8.11 -7.88
C ASP A 45 -10.36 -6.72 -7.24
N ARG A 46 -10.01 -6.67 -5.95
CA ARG A 46 -9.86 -5.40 -5.24
C ARG A 46 -8.68 -4.59 -5.76
N VAL A 47 -7.53 -5.21 -6.02
CA VAL A 47 -6.35 -4.56 -6.60
C VAL A 47 -6.70 -3.93 -7.95
N ASN A 48 -7.42 -4.65 -8.81
CA ASN A 48 -7.87 -4.12 -10.10
C ASN A 48 -8.79 -2.90 -9.94
N LYS A 49 -9.70 -2.92 -8.95
CA LYS A 49 -10.56 -1.76 -8.63
C LYS A 49 -9.73 -0.56 -8.14
N LEU A 50 -8.77 -0.79 -7.26
CA LEU A 50 -7.88 0.26 -6.75
C LEU A 50 -7.02 0.87 -7.85
N ALA A 51 -6.49 0.06 -8.77
CA ALA A 51 -5.73 0.53 -9.92
C ALA A 51 -6.55 1.51 -10.77
N ARG A 52 -7.83 1.21 -11.05
CA ARG A 52 -8.74 2.12 -11.77
C ARG A 52 -8.97 3.43 -11.04
N LEU A 53 -9.12 3.39 -9.71
CA LEU A 53 -9.26 4.61 -8.90
C LEU A 53 -8.00 5.46 -8.95
N ILE A 54 -6.83 4.84 -8.78
CA ILE A 54 -5.54 5.52 -8.85
C ILE A 54 -5.38 6.17 -10.23
N VAL A 55 -5.62 5.44 -11.31
CA VAL A 55 -5.48 5.97 -12.69
C VAL A 55 -6.42 7.15 -12.92
N ASN A 56 -7.69 7.03 -12.52
CA ASN A 56 -8.68 8.10 -12.69
C ASN A 56 -8.38 9.38 -11.89
N GLU A 57 -7.68 9.26 -10.77
CA GLU A 57 -7.32 10.39 -9.91
C GLU A 57 -5.91 10.94 -10.17
N THR A 58 -5.12 10.29 -11.01
CA THR A 58 -3.72 10.69 -11.24
C THR A 58 -3.62 11.49 -12.54
N THR A 59 -2.96 12.63 -12.45
CA THR A 59 -2.60 13.44 -13.63
C THR A 59 -1.08 13.55 -13.73
N GLY A 60 -0.53 13.18 -14.88
CA GLY A 60 0.91 13.22 -15.15
C GLY A 60 1.71 12.10 -14.47
N PRO A 61 3.04 12.21 -14.44
CA PRO A 61 3.93 11.17 -13.89
C PRO A 61 3.65 10.87 -12.41
N LEU A 62 3.83 9.60 -12.05
CA LEU A 62 3.63 9.08 -10.69
C LEU A 62 4.86 8.29 -10.24
N VAL A 63 5.43 8.66 -9.10
CA VAL A 63 6.43 7.85 -8.40
C VAL A 63 5.70 6.93 -7.43
N VAL A 64 5.84 5.63 -7.59
CA VAL A 64 5.19 4.63 -6.75
C VAL A 64 6.25 4.03 -5.83
N CYS A 65 6.10 4.26 -4.52
CA CYS A 65 7.05 3.84 -3.51
C CYS A 65 6.52 2.59 -2.78
N CYS A 66 7.17 1.45 -2.98
CA CYS A 66 6.90 0.21 -2.25
C CYS A 66 7.52 0.27 -0.86
N ILE A 67 6.73 0.06 0.19
CA ILE A 67 7.28 -0.15 1.54
C ILE A 67 7.68 -1.61 1.69
N LEU A 68 8.97 -1.84 1.93
CA LEU A 68 9.55 -3.17 2.08
C LEU A 68 9.53 -3.64 3.53
N LYS A 69 9.37 -4.95 3.77
CA LYS A 69 9.30 -6.04 2.77
C LYS A 69 7.87 -6.42 2.37
N GLY A 70 6.90 -6.24 3.27
CA GLY A 70 5.56 -6.80 3.14
C GLY A 70 4.80 -6.31 1.91
N GLY A 71 4.95 -5.03 1.56
CA GLY A 71 4.24 -4.40 0.44
C GLY A 71 4.60 -4.91 -0.95
N HIS A 72 5.67 -5.71 -1.12
CA HIS A 72 6.21 -6.05 -2.45
C HIS A 72 5.21 -6.77 -3.37
N GLN A 73 4.43 -7.73 -2.84
CA GLN A 73 3.48 -8.49 -3.65
C GLN A 73 2.31 -7.60 -4.08
N TYR A 74 1.69 -6.89 -3.13
CA TYR A 74 0.63 -5.92 -3.42
C TYR A 74 1.09 -4.85 -4.41
N PHE A 75 2.30 -4.33 -4.24
CA PHE A 75 2.92 -3.40 -5.17
C PHE A 75 3.05 -3.98 -6.58
N ALA A 76 3.60 -5.18 -6.73
CA ALA A 76 3.77 -5.81 -8.04
C ALA A 76 2.41 -6.00 -8.76
N ASP A 77 1.41 -6.51 -8.04
CA ASP A 77 0.07 -6.71 -8.57
C ASP A 77 -0.61 -5.39 -8.97
N LEU A 78 -0.48 -4.36 -8.13
CA LEU A 78 -1.02 -3.03 -8.39
C LEU A 78 -0.37 -2.38 -9.61
N ILE A 79 0.96 -2.41 -9.72
CA ILE A 79 1.69 -1.84 -10.86
C ILE A 79 1.29 -2.55 -12.16
N ASN A 80 1.18 -3.87 -12.14
CA ASN A 80 0.73 -4.64 -13.29
C ASN A 80 -0.70 -4.28 -13.71
N ALA A 81 -1.59 -4.01 -12.77
CA ALA A 81 -2.95 -3.55 -13.05
C ALA A 81 -2.95 -2.11 -13.61
N VAL A 82 -2.19 -1.19 -13.01
CA VAL A 82 -2.11 0.22 -13.47
C VAL A 82 -1.55 0.32 -14.89
N LYS A 83 -0.50 -0.44 -15.23
CA LYS A 83 0.12 -0.44 -16.57
C LYS A 83 -0.82 -0.85 -17.71
N LYS A 84 -1.90 -1.58 -17.40
CA LYS A 84 -2.90 -2.04 -18.37
C LYS A 84 -4.04 -1.03 -18.59
N LEU A 85 -4.04 0.07 -17.84
CA LEU A 85 -5.11 1.06 -17.85
C LEU A 85 -4.64 2.35 -18.52
N THR A 86 -5.59 3.06 -19.10
CA THR A 86 -5.43 4.42 -19.59
C THR A 86 -6.30 5.36 -18.75
N ASP A 87 -5.87 6.62 -18.65
CA ASP A 87 -6.66 7.68 -18.04
C ASP A 87 -7.85 8.08 -18.92
N ARG A 88 -8.60 9.10 -18.47
CA ARG A 88 -9.79 9.59 -19.19
C ARG A 88 -9.48 10.18 -20.57
N GLU A 89 -8.23 10.54 -20.84
CA GLU A 89 -7.76 11.04 -22.13
C GLU A 89 -7.19 9.92 -23.01
N GLY A 90 -7.25 8.66 -22.56
CA GLY A 90 -6.72 7.52 -23.29
C GLY A 90 -5.20 7.37 -23.19
N LYS A 91 -4.55 8.04 -22.23
CA LYS A 91 -3.08 8.02 -22.06
C LYS A 91 -2.68 7.07 -20.93
N THR A 92 -1.53 6.44 -21.07
CA THR A 92 -0.91 5.69 -19.97
C THR A 92 -0.23 6.64 -18.99
N ILE A 93 -0.18 6.26 -17.72
CA ILE A 93 0.51 7.05 -16.68
C ILE A 93 1.99 6.66 -16.67
N PRO A 94 2.93 7.61 -16.84
CA PRO A 94 4.35 7.34 -16.64
C PRO A 94 4.63 6.98 -15.17
N LEU A 95 5.24 5.82 -14.93
CA LEU A 95 5.55 5.33 -13.58
C LEU A 95 7.06 5.29 -13.34
N SER A 96 7.49 5.87 -12.22
CA SER A 96 8.81 5.61 -11.61
C SER A 96 8.60 4.75 -10.37
N LEU A 97 9.44 3.75 -10.16
CA LEU A 97 9.28 2.78 -9.07
C LEU A 97 10.39 2.95 -8.05
N GLU A 98 10.02 3.11 -6.78
CA GLU A 98 10.96 3.28 -5.67
C GLU A 98 10.69 2.24 -4.59
N PHE A 99 11.74 1.85 -3.87
CA PHE A 99 11.66 0.86 -2.80
C PHE A 99 12.21 1.44 -1.50
N LEU A 100 11.35 1.54 -0.49
CA LEU A 100 11.69 2.14 0.79
C LEU A 100 11.63 1.07 1.87
N ARG A 101 12.74 0.84 2.57
CA ARG A 101 12.69 0.15 3.86
C ARG A 101 12.52 1.18 4.96
N VAL A 102 11.43 1.05 5.71
CA VAL A 102 11.06 2.00 6.76
C VAL A 102 11.25 1.35 8.12
N LYS A 103 11.89 2.05 9.05
CA LYS A 103 12.03 1.61 10.44
C LYS A 103 11.57 2.72 11.37
N SER A 104 10.59 2.39 12.22
CA SER A 104 10.17 3.27 13.33
C SER A 104 11.11 3.08 14.52
N TYR A 105 11.62 4.17 15.07
CA TYR A 105 12.38 4.16 16.32
C TYR A 105 11.57 4.85 17.40
N LYS A 106 11.50 4.21 18.57
CA LYS A 106 11.07 4.83 19.82
C LYS A 106 12.23 4.71 20.79
N ASN A 107 12.98 5.79 20.96
CA ASN A 107 13.95 5.91 22.04
C ASN A 107 13.45 6.95 23.04
N ASP A 108 13.95 6.92 24.27
CA ASP A 108 13.52 7.73 25.43
C ASP A 108 13.57 9.27 25.23
N LYS A 109 14.06 9.75 24.08
CA LYS A 109 14.20 11.18 23.74
C LYS A 109 13.77 11.57 22.32
N SER A 110 13.40 10.63 21.44
CA SER A 110 13.00 10.95 20.08
C SER A 110 12.05 9.92 19.46
N GLU A 111 10.98 10.43 18.86
CA GLU A 111 10.11 9.70 17.95
C GLU A 111 10.56 10.00 16.52
N GLY A 112 10.73 8.97 15.69
CA GLY A 112 11.14 9.20 14.31
C GLY A 112 11.14 7.95 13.43
N VAL A 113 11.27 8.20 12.14
CA VAL A 113 11.33 7.17 11.11
C VAL A 113 12.62 7.31 10.32
N THR A 114 13.28 6.19 10.03
CA THR A 114 14.37 6.16 9.05
C THR A 114 13.95 5.42 7.80
N MET A 115 14.47 5.88 6.67
CA MET A 115 14.29 5.28 5.35
C MET A 115 15.64 4.72 4.89
N SER A 116 15.61 3.69 4.03
CA SER A 116 16.84 3.13 3.45
C SER A 116 17.49 4.00 2.38
N ILE A 117 16.75 4.96 1.82
CA ILE A 117 17.27 5.90 0.82
C ILE A 117 17.89 7.11 1.51
N THR A 118 18.87 7.71 0.84
CA THR A 118 19.59 8.89 1.30
C THR A 118 18.74 10.15 1.19
N GLU A 119 19.12 11.20 1.91
CA GLU A 119 18.44 12.50 1.80
C GLU A 119 18.61 13.13 0.41
N GLU A 120 19.70 12.84 -0.31
CA GLU A 120 19.90 13.32 -1.67
C GLU A 120 18.91 12.67 -2.64
N GLU A 121 18.74 11.35 -2.56
CA GLU A 121 17.73 10.63 -3.35
C GLU A 121 16.32 11.14 -3.04
N CYS A 122 16.02 11.46 -1.77
CA CYS A 122 14.73 12.03 -1.39
C CYS A 122 14.46 13.40 -2.03
N LYS A 123 15.48 14.21 -2.36
CA LYS A 123 15.29 15.50 -3.04
C LYS A 123 14.69 15.34 -4.42
N GLU A 124 14.89 14.18 -5.06
CA GLU A 124 14.25 13.89 -6.34
C GLU A 124 12.73 13.82 -6.24
N PHE A 125 12.14 13.73 -5.05
CA PHE A 125 10.69 13.74 -4.87
C PHE A 125 10.06 15.13 -5.01
N LYS A 126 10.87 16.20 -5.00
CA LYS A 126 10.38 17.57 -5.11
C LYS A 126 9.52 17.77 -6.35
N GLY A 127 8.31 18.29 -6.16
CA GLY A 127 7.36 18.53 -7.24
C GLY A 127 6.79 17.28 -7.93
N LYS A 128 7.10 16.06 -7.46
CA LYS A 128 6.56 14.81 -8.01
C LYS A 128 5.28 14.37 -7.28
N ASN A 129 4.42 13.63 -7.98
CA ASN A 129 3.31 12.93 -7.33
C ASN A 129 3.81 11.61 -6.77
N LEU A 130 3.64 11.38 -5.47
CA LEU A 130 4.04 10.14 -4.80
C LEU A 130 2.80 9.28 -4.48
N LEU A 131 2.90 7.98 -4.71
CA LEU A 131 1.97 6.97 -4.21
C LEU A 131 2.74 5.96 -3.35
N ILE A 132 2.50 5.99 -2.05
CA ILE A 132 3.05 5.03 -1.09
C ILE A 132 2.18 3.76 -1.10
N VAL A 133 2.81 2.60 -1.23
CA VAL A 133 2.16 1.30 -1.27
C VAL A 133 2.62 0.47 -0.07
N GLU A 134 1.68 0.16 0.81
CA GLU A 134 1.90 -0.59 2.06
C GLU A 134 1.01 -1.85 2.10
N ASP A 135 1.48 -2.94 2.71
CA ASP A 135 0.66 -4.15 2.86
C ASP A 135 -0.46 -3.98 3.89
N ILE A 136 -0.13 -3.48 5.09
CA ILE A 136 -1.09 -3.34 6.19
C ILE A 136 -0.83 -2.09 7.03
N ILE A 137 -1.90 -1.35 7.31
CA ILE A 137 -1.93 -0.29 8.33
C ILE A 137 -2.56 -0.85 9.60
N ASP A 138 -1.78 -0.95 10.67
CA ASP A 138 -2.26 -1.27 12.03
C ASP A 138 -2.60 0.03 12.79
N THR A 139 -1.67 0.56 13.58
CA THR A 139 -1.88 1.81 14.36
C THR A 139 -1.71 3.07 13.51
N GLY A 140 -1.09 2.96 12.33
CA GLY A 140 -0.77 4.08 11.45
C GLY A 140 0.42 4.95 11.89
N ALA A 141 1.03 4.70 13.05
CA ALA A 141 2.11 5.53 13.58
C ALA A 141 3.31 5.67 12.62
N THR A 142 3.75 4.56 12.03
CA THR A 142 4.84 4.55 11.03
C THR A 142 4.49 5.38 9.80
N MET A 143 3.27 5.27 9.29
CA MET A 143 2.82 6.06 8.14
C MET A 143 2.72 7.55 8.44
N VAL A 144 2.22 7.93 9.63
CA VAL A 144 2.17 9.34 10.04
C VAL A 144 3.57 9.95 10.04
N GLN A 145 4.57 9.25 10.59
CA GLN A 145 5.95 9.74 10.62
C GLN A 145 6.60 9.76 9.23
N LEU A 146 6.36 8.73 8.41
CA LEU A 146 6.85 8.67 7.03
C LEU A 146 6.30 9.83 6.19
N LEU A 147 4.99 10.07 6.26
CA LEU A 147 4.35 11.16 5.54
C LEU A 147 4.91 12.52 5.97
N LYS A 148 5.11 12.73 7.28
CA LYS A 148 5.76 13.96 7.79
C LYS A 148 7.17 14.13 7.21
N LYS A 149 7.99 13.07 7.19
CA LYS A 149 9.36 13.14 6.62
C LYS A 149 9.34 13.34 5.10
N LEU A 150 8.46 12.69 4.35
CA LEU A 150 8.37 12.87 2.89
C LEU A 150 7.91 14.29 2.51
N GLN A 151 7.01 14.89 3.30
CA GLN A 151 6.55 16.25 3.08
C GLN A 151 7.67 17.29 3.16
N THR A 152 8.76 17.03 3.91
CA THR A 152 9.90 17.97 3.98
C THR A 152 10.68 18.07 2.67
N PHE A 153 10.47 17.15 1.72
CA PHE A 153 11.08 17.18 0.39
C PHE A 153 10.18 17.84 -0.67
N GLU A 154 9.08 18.48 -0.24
CA GLU A 154 8.17 19.26 -1.09
C GLU A 154 7.64 18.51 -2.33
N PRO A 155 7.13 17.26 -2.20
CA PRO A 155 6.44 16.61 -3.31
C PRO A 155 5.18 17.37 -3.70
N LYS A 156 4.78 17.28 -4.97
CA LYS A 156 3.53 17.89 -5.45
C LYS A 156 2.30 17.27 -4.77
N SER A 157 2.33 15.96 -4.55
CA SER A 157 1.31 15.25 -3.79
C SER A 157 1.88 14.00 -3.15
N VAL A 158 1.31 13.57 -2.02
CA VAL A 158 1.59 12.27 -1.41
C VAL A 158 0.27 11.59 -1.13
N ARG A 159 0.06 10.42 -1.73
CA ARG A 159 -1.08 9.55 -1.48
C ARG A 159 -0.60 8.21 -0.93
N VAL A 160 -1.46 7.55 -0.17
CA VAL A 160 -1.19 6.22 0.38
C VAL A 160 -2.25 5.27 -0.11
N THR A 161 -1.83 4.08 -0.52
CA THR A 161 -2.71 2.94 -0.71
C THR A 161 -2.19 1.79 0.13
N SER A 162 -3.10 1.14 0.85
CA SER A 162 -2.78 -0.03 1.65
C SER A 162 -3.76 -1.15 1.32
N LEU A 163 -3.25 -2.38 1.25
CA LEU A 163 -4.10 -3.54 0.99
C LEU A 163 -5.03 -3.82 2.17
N LEU A 164 -4.53 -3.68 3.40
CA LEU A 164 -5.26 -4.00 4.62
C LEU A 164 -5.22 -2.82 5.61
N ILE A 165 -6.35 -2.54 6.25
CA ILE A 165 -6.41 -1.63 7.40
C ILE A 165 -7.02 -2.40 8.56
N LYS A 166 -6.26 -2.55 9.65
CA LYS A 166 -6.74 -3.25 10.83
C LYS A 166 -7.64 -2.32 11.63
N LYS A 167 -8.82 -2.83 11.98
CA LYS A 167 -9.72 -2.15 12.92
C LYS A 167 -9.20 -2.35 14.34
N THR A 168 -8.39 -1.42 14.81
CA THR A 168 -8.03 -1.34 16.23
C THR A 168 -8.99 -0.38 16.94
N PRO A 169 -9.47 -0.70 18.16
CA PRO A 169 -10.12 0.28 19.01
C PRO A 169 -9.16 1.46 19.18
N LYS A 170 -9.62 2.69 18.96
CA LYS A 170 -8.83 3.87 19.34
C LYS A 170 -8.59 3.77 20.84
N MET A 171 -7.32 3.78 21.25
CA MET A 171 -6.95 4.04 22.64
C MET A 171 -7.42 5.44 23.04
#